data_AF-A0A9D8B024-F1
#
_entry.id   AF-A0A9D8B024-F1
#
_cell.length_a   1.000
_cell.length_b   1.000
_cell.length_c   1.000
_cell.angle_alpha   90.00
_cell.angle_beta   90.00
_cell.angle_gamma   90.00
#
_symmetry.space_group_name_H-M   'P 1'
#
loop_
_entity.id
_entity.type
_entity.pdbx_description
1 polymer ?
#
loop_
_entity_poly.entity_id
_entity_poly.type
_entity_poly.pdbx_seq_one_letter_code
_entity_poly.pdbx_strand_id
1 'polypeptide(L)'
;MTLQDILSDIHALEQDLIAFERKYGVRSETFYAAFVSGEEPQDDHWVLDFGEWASVYRTWLARQAAYRDLVQQLQPNAPSLAGLVRVAV
;
A
#
# COMPACT_ATOMS: atom_id res chain seq x y z
N MET A 1 17.21 -3.27 0.51
CA MET A 1 16.04 -2.50 0.05
C MET A 1 16.38 -1.04 0.20
N THR A 2 16.39 -0.29 -0.90
CA THR A 2 16.62 1.15 -0.94
C THR A 2 15.29 1.91 -0.85
N LEU A 3 15.33 3.22 -0.59
CA LEU A 3 14.13 4.06 -0.58
C LEU A 3 13.39 4.04 -1.94
N GLN A 4 14.14 3.96 -3.03
CA GLN A 4 13.59 3.87 -4.39
C GLN A 4 12.92 2.51 -4.65
N ASP A 5 13.49 1.42 -4.14
CA ASP A 5 12.87 0.09 -4.23
C ASP A 5 11.52 0.08 -3.49
N ILE A 6 11.48 0.63 -2.27
CA ILE A 6 10.24 0.71 -1.47
C ILE A 6 9.19 1.57 -2.19
N LEU A 7 9.60 2.70 -2.76
CA LEU A 7 8.68 3.55 -3.51
C LEU A 7 8.13 2.85 -4.76
N SER A 8 8.97 2.10 -5.47
CA SER A 8 8.53 1.29 -6.62
C SER A 8 7.54 0.21 -6.19
N ASP A 9 7.79 -0.48 -5.08
CA ASP A 9 6.86 -1.46 -4.50
C ASP A 9 5.51 -0.81 -4.14
N ILE A 10 5.54 0.38 -3.51
CA ILE A 10 4.32 1.13 -3.15
C ILE A 10 3.50 1.43 -4.40
N HIS A 11 4.11 1.97 -5.46
CA HIS A 11 3.40 2.30 -6.69
C HIS A 11 2.81 1.06 -7.37
N ALA A 12 3.52 -0.06 -7.38
CA ALA A 12 3.01 -1.32 -7.94
C ALA A 12 1.75 -1.78 -7.19
N LEU A 13 1.83 -1.82 -5.85
CA LEU A 13 0.70 -2.20 -4.99
C LEU A 13 -0.48 -1.23 -5.15
N GLU A 14 -0.24 0.07 -5.34
CA GLU A 14 -1.30 1.04 -5.59
C GLU A 14 -2.03 0.79 -6.92
N GLN A 15 -1.34 0.34 -7.96
CA GLN A 15 -2.02 -0.04 -9.21
C GLN A 15 -2.93 -1.25 -9.01
N ASP A 16 -2.49 -2.24 -8.23
CA ASP A 16 -3.30 -3.41 -7.90
C ASP A 16 -4.53 -3.01 -7.07
N LEU A 17 -4.36 -2.16 -6.06
CA LEU A 17 -5.47 -1.62 -5.27
C LEU A 17 -6.46 -0.85 -6.14
N ILE A 18 -5.98 0.02 -7.05
CA ILE A 18 -6.85 0.76 -7.98
C ILE A 18 -7.64 -0.20 -8.88
N ALA A 19 -7.08 -1.34 -9.28
CA ALA A 19 -7.80 -2.33 -10.07
C ALA A 19 -8.99 -2.91 -9.29
N PHE A 20 -8.79 -3.28 -8.02
CA PHE A 20 -9.89 -3.73 -7.15
C PHE A 20 -10.93 -2.65 -6.90
N GLU A 21 -10.50 -1.42 -6.59
CA GLU A 21 -11.40 -0.28 -6.36
C GLU A 21 -12.27 0.02 -7.58
N ARG A 22 -11.71 -0.09 -8.79
CA ARG A 22 -12.47 0.07 -10.06
C ARG A 22 -13.44 -1.07 -10.28
N LYS A 23 -13.07 -2.30 -9.96
CA LYS A 23 -13.91 -3.49 -10.13
C LYS A 23 -15.11 -3.48 -9.18
N TYR A 24 -14.89 -3.09 -7.93
CA TYR A 24 -15.88 -3.22 -6.85
C TYR A 24 -16.53 -1.90 -6.41
N GLY A 25 -16.01 -0.75 -6.86
CA GLY A 25 -16.61 0.56 -6.59
C GLY A 25 -16.47 1.04 -5.14
N VAL A 26 -15.59 0.43 -4.35
CA VAL A 26 -15.33 0.78 -2.94
C VAL A 26 -13.85 1.07 -2.73
N ARG A 27 -13.52 2.01 -1.84
CA ARG A 27 -12.13 2.32 -1.46
C ARG A 27 -11.52 1.14 -0.69
N SER A 28 -10.23 0.88 -0.93
CA SER A 28 -9.50 -0.20 -0.27
C SER A 28 -9.50 -0.07 1.25
N GLU A 29 -9.46 1.15 1.78
CA GLU A 29 -9.53 1.41 3.23
C GLU A 29 -10.88 0.98 3.82
N THR A 30 -11.99 1.33 3.16
CA THR A 30 -13.35 0.95 3.60
C THR A 30 -13.53 -0.55 3.55
N PHE A 31 -13.12 -1.18 2.44
CA PHE A 31 -13.11 -2.63 2.29
C PHE A 31 -12.29 -3.29 3.41
N TYR A 32 -11.08 -2.81 3.67
CA TYR A 32 -10.18 -3.42 4.63
C TYR A 32 -10.68 -3.31 6.07
N ALA A 33 -11.34 -2.21 6.44
CA ALA A 33 -11.97 -2.06 7.74
C ALA A 33 -13.07 -3.13 7.96
N ALA A 34 -13.93 -3.34 6.97
CA ALA A 34 -14.94 -4.39 6.97
C ALA A 34 -14.30 -5.79 7.07
N PHE A 35 -13.29 -6.07 6.24
CA PHE A 35 -12.54 -7.32 6.24
C PHE A 35 -11.94 -7.64 7.63
N VAL A 36 -11.30 -6.66 8.27
CA VAL A 36 -10.71 -6.85 9.62
C VAL A 36 -11.77 -7.05 10.69
N SER A 37 -12.96 -6.48 10.52
CA SER A 37 -14.09 -6.69 11.43
C SER A 37 -14.72 -8.09 11.35
N GLY A 38 -14.30 -8.90 10.36
CA GLY A 38 -14.83 -10.24 10.13
C GLY A 38 -16.09 -10.25 9.27
N GLU A 39 -16.33 -9.21 8.47
CA GLU A 39 -17.42 -9.22 7.50
C GLU A 39 -17.16 -10.30 6.44
N GLU A 40 -18.06 -11.28 6.36
CA GLU A 40 -17.97 -12.33 5.36
C GLU A 40 -18.57 -11.81 4.03
N PRO A 41 -17.88 -12.02 2.90
CA PRO A 41 -18.46 -11.72 1.59
C PRO A 41 -19.75 -12.52 1.39
N GLN A 42 -20.81 -11.82 0.98
CA GLN A 42 -22.14 -12.43 0.80
C GLN A 42 -22.26 -13.31 -0.45
N ASP A 43 -21.27 -13.29 -1.33
CA ASP A 43 -21.27 -14.03 -2.60
C ASP A 43 -19.91 -14.71 -2.78
N ASP A 44 -19.92 -15.99 -3.18
CA ASP A 44 -18.71 -16.79 -3.34
C ASP A 44 -17.83 -16.32 -4.51
N HIS A 45 -18.39 -15.60 -5.48
CA HIS A 45 -17.69 -15.18 -6.71
C HIS A 45 -16.54 -14.17 -6.50
N TRP A 46 -16.46 -13.54 -5.32
CA TRP A 46 -15.49 -12.49 -5.00
C TRP A 46 -14.71 -12.76 -3.72
N VAL A 47 -14.89 -13.94 -3.11
CA VAL A 47 -14.11 -14.42 -1.94
C VAL A 47 -12.61 -14.46 -2.24
N LEU A 48 -12.23 -14.89 -3.45
CA LEU A 48 -10.82 -14.99 -3.86
C LEU A 48 -10.19 -13.59 -3.97
N ASP A 49 -10.84 -12.67 -4.68
CA ASP A 49 -10.43 -11.28 -4.79
C ASP A 49 -10.37 -10.59 -3.42
N PHE A 50 -11.26 -10.93 -2.49
CA PHE A 50 -11.26 -10.39 -1.12
C PHE A 50 -9.99 -10.74 -0.36
N GLY A 51 -9.59 -12.02 -0.39
CA GLY A 51 -8.35 -12.45 0.24
C GLY A 51 -7.13 -11.77 -0.37
N GLU A 52 -7.08 -11.68 -1.70
CA GLU A 52 -6.00 -11.02 -2.43
C GLU A 52 -5.94 -9.52 -2.12
N TRP A 53 -7.07 -8.81 -2.24
CA TRP A 53 -7.17 -7.37 -1.97
C TRP A 53 -6.73 -7.05 -0.54
N ALA A 54 -7.16 -7.83 0.45
CA ALA A 54 -6.75 -7.64 1.83
C ALA A 54 -5.24 -7.85 2.02
N SER A 55 -4.66 -8.84 1.32
CA SER A 55 -3.23 -9.12 1.34
C SER A 55 -2.40 -8.00 0.69
N VAL A 56 -2.83 -7.51 -0.48
CA VAL A 56 -2.22 -6.36 -1.17
C VAL A 56 -2.28 -5.13 -0.28
N TYR A 57 -3.44 -4.82 0.32
CA TYR A 57 -3.60 -3.65 1.18
C TYR A 57 -2.73 -3.71 2.43
N ARG A 58 -2.65 -4.87 3.11
CA ARG A 58 -1.72 -5.09 4.23
C ARG A 58 -0.27 -4.87 3.84
N THR A 59 0.12 -5.40 2.68
CA THR A 59 1.48 -5.26 2.16
C THR A 59 1.79 -3.80 1.83
N TRP A 60 0.85 -3.07 1.24
CA TRP A 60 0.97 -1.63 0.97
C TRP A 60 1.14 -0.82 2.26
N LEU A 61 0.36 -1.10 3.30
CA LEU A 61 0.53 -0.47 4.62
C LEU A 61 1.92 -0.72 5.21
N ALA A 62 2.42 -1.95 5.13
CA ALA A 62 3.76 -2.32 5.61
C ALA A 62 4.86 -1.62 4.82
N ARG A 63 4.73 -1.49 3.49
CA ARG A 63 5.68 -0.76 2.65
C ARG A 63 5.68 0.73 2.92
N GLN A 64 4.51 1.34 3.13
CA GLN A 64 4.42 2.74 3.56
C GLN A 64 5.08 2.98 4.92
N ALA A 65 4.91 2.06 5.88
CA ALA A 65 5.59 2.14 7.17
C ALA A 65 7.12 2.07 6.98
N ALA A 66 7.61 1.08 6.24
CA ALA A 66 9.04 0.93 5.95
C ALA A 66 9.62 2.17 5.23
N TYR A 67 8.87 2.78 4.31
CA TYR A 67 9.27 4.02 3.65
C TYR A 67 9.45 5.15 4.67
N ARG A 68 8.46 5.37 5.54
CA ARG A 68 8.52 6.42 6.58
C ARG A 68 9.70 6.19 7.53
N ASP A 69 9.91 4.95 7.98
CA ASP A 69 11.01 4.61 8.87
C ASP A 69 12.36 4.87 8.23
N LEU A 70 12.53 4.51 6.95
CA LEU A 70 13.78 4.76 6.22
C LEU A 70 14.02 6.25 5.96
N VAL A 71 12.97 7.02 5.66
CA VAL A 71 13.07 8.48 5.55
C VAL A 71 13.54 9.10 6.87
N GLN A 72 12.97 8.68 7.99
CA GLN A 72 13.37 9.17 9.32
C GLN A 72 14.85 8.84 9.63
N GLN A 73 15.30 7.64 9.26
CA GLN A 73 16.71 7.25 9.41
C GLN A 73 17.66 8.10 8.55
N LEU A 74 17.24 8.49 7.35
CA LEU A 74 18.01 9.34 6.45
C LEU A 74 17.98 10.83 6.85
N GLN A 75 17.01 11.24 7.66
CA GLN A 75 16.80 12.64 8.09
C GLN A 75 16.72 12.79 9.62
N PRO A 76 17.77 12.45 10.39
CA PRO A 76 17.68 12.40 11.85
C PRO A 76 17.56 13.78 12.53
N ASN A 77 18.06 14.86 11.91
CA ASN A 77 18.19 16.17 12.55
C ASN A 77 17.20 17.23 12.06
N ALA A 78 16.74 17.14 10.80
CA ALA A 78 15.72 18.03 10.23
C ALA A 78 15.17 17.44 8.93
N PRO A 79 13.87 17.63 8.62
CA PRO A 79 13.30 17.24 7.33
C PRO A 79 13.97 18.05 6.21
N SER A 80 14.66 17.36 5.30
CA SER A 80 15.39 17.98 4.18
C SER A 80 15.35 17.10 2.94
N LEU A 81 14.86 17.63 1.82
CA LEU A 81 14.83 16.89 0.55
C LEU A 81 16.23 16.52 0.01
N ALA A 82 17.29 17.15 0.53
CA ALA A 82 18.67 16.82 0.20
C ALA A 82 18.97 15.35 0.56
N GLY A 83 19.40 14.57 -0.42
CA GLY A 83 19.70 13.13 -0.25
C GLY A 83 18.52 12.19 -0.47
N LEU A 84 17.28 12.69 -0.47
CA LEU A 84 16.08 11.93 -0.85
C LEU A 84 15.75 12.08 -2.32
N VAL A 85 15.83 13.31 -2.85
CA VAL A 85 15.50 13.58 -4.25
C VAL A 85 16.63 13.13 -5.16
N ARG A 86 16.31 12.22 -6.08
CA ARG A 86 17.18 11.84 -7.19
C ARG A 86 16.40 12.05 -8.48
N VAL A 87 16.94 12.87 -9.38
CA VAL A 87 16.38 13.01 -10.73
C VAL A 87 16.73 11.73 -11.49
N ALA A 88 15.71 11.02 -11.97
CA ALA A 88 15.92 9.90 -12.89
C ALA A 88 16.52 10.49 -14.18
N VAL A 89 17.71 10.02 -14.56
CA VAL A 89 18.39 10.38 -15.82
C VAL A 89 17.81 9.53 -16.95
#